data_AF-A0A3B9J070-F1
#
_entry.id   AF-A0A3B9J070-F1
#
_cell.length_a   1.000
_cell.length_b   1.000
_cell.length_c   1.000
_cell.angle_alpha   90.00
_cell.angle_beta   90.00
_cell.angle_gamma   90.00
#
_symmetry.space_group_name_H-M   'P 1'
#
loop_
_entity.id
_entity.type
_entity.pdbx_description
1 polymer ?
#
loop_
_entity_poly.entity_id
_entity_poly.type
_entity_poly.pdbx_seq_one_letter_code
_entity_poly.pdbx_strand_id
1 'polypeptide(L)'
;ELQATDLAHRAQTVADHLSSSLIATVAIPTAFGSHAQGFFYGDRNYIETCAFLGAGATVLAATAIFSRPSSAVARSVTAIITALLSLVTILIFGGGPLLALAQRFPVFDSNFVGRMRSIWLLLLALLVGLGLEAMRARKSSVFGFDIQRWRFQVVGIFAVSLAAIFGVAYVLRRAFQEGYLFEVGRAVAVAGIAVVVVICALAFRSKLGEFLPVVVACVAAVEILIFVPPF
;
A
#
# COMPACT_ATOMS: atom_id res chain seq x y z
N GLU A 1 -37.80 -29.13 4.83
CA GLU A 1 -37.55 -28.04 3.86
C GLU A 1 -36.72 -26.97 4.55
N LEU A 2 -35.48 -26.77 4.10
CA LEU A 2 -34.62 -25.70 4.61
C LEU A 2 -35.09 -24.41 3.94
N GLN A 3 -35.64 -23.48 4.71
CA GLN A 3 -35.92 -22.11 4.26
C GLN A 3 -34.63 -21.56 3.64
N ALA A 4 -34.65 -21.36 2.32
CA ALA A 4 -33.56 -20.76 1.58
C ALA A 4 -33.33 -19.36 2.15
N THR A 5 -32.20 -19.18 2.83
CA THR A 5 -31.71 -17.86 3.21
C THR A 5 -31.58 -17.06 1.92
N ASP A 6 -32.44 -16.06 1.72
CA ASP A 6 -32.38 -15.19 0.55
C ASP A 6 -31.10 -14.34 0.64
N LEU A 7 -30.07 -14.76 -0.10
CA LEU A 7 -28.79 -14.08 -0.21
C LEU A 7 -28.76 -13.09 -1.38
N ALA A 8 -29.89 -12.84 -2.06
CA ALA A 8 -29.94 -11.93 -3.21
C ALA A 8 -29.53 -10.50 -2.82
N HIS A 9 -29.77 -10.08 -1.57
CA HIS A 9 -29.28 -8.79 -1.06
C HIS A 9 -27.75 -8.70 -0.99
N ARG A 10 -27.04 -9.84 -0.98
CA ARG A 10 -25.56 -9.93 -0.94
C ARG A 10 -24.93 -10.01 -2.33
N ALA A 11 -25.74 -10.08 -3.39
CA ALA A 11 -25.25 -10.14 -4.76
C ALA A 11 -24.51 -8.84 -5.09
N GLN A 12 -23.23 -8.98 -5.46
CA GLN A 12 -22.37 -7.85 -5.77
C GLN A 12 -22.47 -7.47 -7.23
N THR A 13 -22.41 -6.17 -7.50
CA THR A 13 -22.35 -5.63 -8.86
C THR A 13 -20.93 -5.19 -9.20
N VAL A 14 -20.68 -4.92 -10.47
CA VAL A 14 -19.38 -4.44 -10.96
C VAL A 14 -19.02 -3.03 -10.43
N ALA A 15 -20.00 -2.33 -9.85
CA ALA A 15 -19.85 -1.04 -9.19
C ALA A 15 -19.46 -1.17 -7.71
N ASP A 16 -19.47 -2.38 -7.13
CA ASP A 16 -19.07 -2.64 -5.75
C ASP A 16 -17.55 -2.76 -5.58
N HIS A 17 -16.83 -1.76 -6.04
CA HIS A 17 -15.40 -1.59 -5.79
C HIS A 17 -15.13 -0.44 -4.82
N LEU A 18 -13.95 -0.43 -4.21
CA LEU A 18 -13.51 0.70 -3.41
C LEU A 18 -13.05 1.84 -4.33
N SER A 19 -13.23 3.08 -3.88
CA SER A 19 -12.64 4.21 -4.59
C SER A 19 -11.13 4.14 -4.56
N SER A 20 -10.50 4.48 -5.68
CA SER A 20 -9.05 4.51 -5.83
C SER A 20 -8.37 5.49 -4.86
N SER A 21 -9.10 6.50 -4.39
CA SER A 21 -8.60 7.45 -3.39
C SER A 21 -8.27 6.79 -2.05
N LEU A 22 -8.93 5.67 -1.72
CA LEU A 22 -8.70 4.91 -0.49
C LEU A 22 -7.35 4.20 -0.45
N ILE A 23 -6.63 4.11 -1.57
CA ILE A 23 -5.22 3.67 -1.61
C ILE A 23 -4.35 4.56 -0.72
N ALA A 24 -4.71 5.83 -0.53
CA ALA A 24 -4.00 6.73 0.39
C ALA A 24 -3.97 6.20 1.84
N THR A 25 -4.93 5.37 2.23
CA THR A 25 -5.01 4.79 3.58
C THR A 25 -3.88 3.80 3.90
N VAL A 26 -3.17 3.32 2.88
CA VAL A 26 -1.97 2.47 3.05
C VAL A 26 -0.85 3.18 3.78
N ALA A 27 -0.62 4.43 3.38
CA ALA A 27 0.41 5.26 3.98
C ALA A 27 -0.15 6.10 5.13
N ILE A 28 -1.40 6.57 5.02
CA ILE A 28 -2.00 7.51 5.97
C ILE A 28 -3.39 6.98 6.37
N PRO A 29 -3.53 6.25 7.49
CA PRO A 29 -4.76 5.52 7.84
C PRO A 29 -5.96 6.47 8.02
N THR A 30 -5.70 7.70 8.48
CA THR A 30 -6.69 8.75 8.73
C THR A 30 -6.82 9.75 7.58
N ALA A 31 -6.42 9.38 6.35
CA ALA A 31 -6.50 10.26 5.17
C ALA A 31 -7.92 10.80 4.88
N PHE A 32 -8.95 10.08 5.33
CA PHE A 32 -10.37 10.45 5.19
C PHE A 32 -11.07 10.62 6.54
N GLY A 33 -10.29 10.80 7.61
CA GLY A 33 -10.78 10.75 8.99
C GLY A 33 -10.82 9.33 9.56
N SER A 34 -11.35 9.22 10.77
CA SER A 34 -11.54 7.96 11.50
C SER A 34 -12.66 8.13 12.52
N HIS A 35 -13.22 7.01 12.97
CA HIS A 35 -14.27 7.04 13.99
C HIS A 35 -13.81 7.75 15.28
N ALA A 36 -12.55 7.55 15.66
CA ALA A 36 -11.93 8.19 16.81
C ALA A 36 -11.81 9.71 16.71
N GLN A 37 -11.69 10.24 15.49
CA GLN A 37 -11.64 11.68 15.25
C GLN A 37 -13.03 12.32 15.21
N GLY A 38 -14.11 11.53 15.29
CA GLY A 38 -15.48 12.01 15.22
C GLY A 38 -15.95 12.39 13.81
N PHE A 39 -15.12 12.19 12.79
CA PHE A 39 -15.47 12.44 11.40
C PHE A 39 -14.89 11.37 10.47
N PHE A 40 -15.63 11.04 9.41
CA PHE A 40 -15.15 10.19 8.34
C PHE A 40 -15.95 10.48 7.07
N TYR A 41 -15.26 10.74 5.96
CA TYR A 41 -15.86 11.15 4.67
C TYR A 41 -15.44 10.26 3.49
N GLY A 42 -15.01 9.02 3.76
CA GLY A 42 -14.76 8.02 2.73
C GLY A 42 -16.05 7.34 2.24
N ASP A 43 -15.97 6.64 1.12
CA ASP A 43 -17.16 6.12 0.40
C ASP A 43 -17.89 4.97 1.12
N ARG A 44 -17.27 4.36 2.14
CA ARG A 44 -17.84 3.29 2.99
C ARG A 44 -17.25 3.38 4.39
N ASN A 45 -17.84 2.68 5.35
CA ASN A 45 -17.37 2.63 6.75
C ASN A 45 -15.84 2.56 6.88
N TYR A 46 -15.28 3.26 7.86
CA TYR A 46 -13.84 3.32 8.10
C TYR A 46 -13.19 1.91 8.17
N ILE A 47 -13.83 0.97 8.86
CA ILE A 47 -13.35 -0.43 9.00
C ILE A 47 -13.29 -1.17 7.65
N GLU A 48 -14.14 -0.79 6.69
CA GLU A 48 -14.23 -1.38 5.35
C GLU A 48 -13.28 -0.73 4.35
N THR A 49 -12.67 0.41 4.71
CA THR A 49 -11.85 1.22 3.78
C THR A 49 -10.39 1.35 4.21
N CYS A 50 -10.11 1.45 5.51
CA CYS A 50 -8.74 1.58 6.03
C CYS A 50 -7.89 0.31 5.79
N ALA A 51 -6.82 0.42 5.00
CA ALA A 51 -5.86 -0.65 4.74
C ALA A 51 -4.44 -0.18 5.01
N PHE A 52 -4.09 0.03 6.28
CA PHE A 52 -2.82 0.62 6.70
C PHE A 52 -1.65 -0.36 6.67
N LEU A 53 -0.54 0.07 6.07
CA LEU A 53 0.75 -0.63 6.07
C LEU A 53 1.85 0.19 6.76
N GLY A 54 1.81 1.52 6.63
CA GLY A 54 2.86 2.45 7.06
C GLY A 54 3.54 3.11 5.88
N ALA A 55 3.74 4.43 5.95
CA ALA A 55 4.32 5.19 4.85
C ALA A 55 5.78 4.77 4.61
N GLY A 56 6.55 4.52 5.68
CA GLY A 56 7.91 3.99 5.55
C GLY A 56 7.94 2.61 4.88
N ALA A 57 6.99 1.74 5.22
CA ALA A 57 6.86 0.41 4.61
C ALA A 57 6.50 0.50 3.12
N THR A 58 5.63 1.44 2.71
CA THR A 58 5.31 1.62 1.28
C THR A 58 6.53 1.96 0.42
N VAL A 59 7.49 2.73 0.96
CA VAL A 59 8.75 3.04 0.27
C VAL A 59 9.54 1.76 -0.02
N LEU A 60 9.57 0.82 0.92
CA LEU A 60 10.27 -0.45 0.74
C LEU A 60 9.55 -1.39 -0.23
N ALA A 61 8.23 -1.42 -0.19
CA ALA A 61 7.44 -2.17 -1.17
C ALA A 61 7.70 -1.65 -2.60
N ALA A 62 7.69 -0.32 -2.79
CA ALA A 62 8.05 0.29 -4.08
C ALA A 62 9.50 -0.03 -4.46
N THR A 63 10.42 0.04 -3.50
CA THR A 63 11.83 -0.31 -3.72
C THR A 63 11.97 -1.76 -4.18
N ALA A 64 11.20 -2.70 -3.63
CA ALA A 64 11.23 -4.11 -4.03
C ALA A 64 10.77 -4.34 -5.47
N ILE A 65 9.71 -3.64 -5.90
CA ILE A 65 9.14 -3.77 -7.25
C ILE A 65 10.16 -3.31 -8.31
N PHE A 66 10.84 -2.19 -8.05
CA PHE A 66 11.73 -1.60 -9.05
C PHE A 66 13.18 -2.09 -8.91
N SER A 67 13.64 -2.48 -7.73
CA SER A 67 15.03 -2.88 -7.51
C SER A 67 15.40 -4.23 -8.11
N ARG A 68 16.70 -4.51 -8.17
CA ARG A 68 17.20 -5.86 -8.50
C ARG A 68 16.96 -6.79 -7.30
N PRO A 69 16.31 -7.95 -7.48
CA PRO A 69 16.18 -8.95 -6.43
C PRO A 69 17.55 -9.36 -5.90
N SER A 70 17.61 -9.65 -4.61
CA SER A 70 18.77 -10.30 -3.98
C SER A 70 19.09 -11.61 -4.70
N SER A 71 20.37 -11.99 -4.76
CA SER A 71 20.77 -13.31 -5.24
C SER A 71 20.21 -14.45 -4.38
N ALA A 72 19.79 -14.14 -3.14
CA ALA A 72 19.14 -15.09 -2.24
C ALA A 72 17.69 -15.42 -2.63
N VAL A 73 17.06 -14.64 -3.52
CA VAL A 73 15.64 -14.82 -3.89
C VAL A 73 15.50 -14.96 -5.40
N ALA A 74 14.77 -15.99 -5.84
CA ALA A 74 14.48 -16.18 -7.25
C ALA A 74 13.68 -14.99 -7.81
N ARG A 75 14.10 -14.46 -8.98
CA ARG A 75 13.46 -13.32 -9.64
C ARG A 75 11.97 -13.55 -9.93
N SER A 76 11.58 -14.82 -10.15
CA SER A 76 10.19 -15.23 -10.33
C SER A 76 9.31 -14.90 -9.13
N VAL A 77 9.82 -14.98 -7.91
CA VAL A 77 9.06 -14.72 -6.68
C VAL A 77 8.60 -13.26 -6.64
N THR A 78 9.52 -12.31 -6.83
CA THR A 78 9.16 -10.88 -6.88
C THR A 78 8.20 -10.58 -8.02
N ALA A 79 8.39 -11.21 -9.20
CA ALA A 79 7.50 -11.02 -10.34
C ALA A 79 6.08 -11.55 -10.09
N ILE A 80 5.95 -12.75 -9.50
CA ILE A 80 4.65 -13.36 -9.16
C ILE A 80 3.94 -12.52 -8.10
N ILE A 81 4.63 -12.12 -7.03
CA ILE A 81 4.04 -11.28 -5.97
C ILE A 81 3.58 -9.94 -6.55
N THR A 82 4.38 -9.30 -7.40
CA THR A 82 4.02 -8.02 -8.03
C THR A 82 2.83 -8.18 -8.99
N ALA A 83 2.77 -9.28 -9.76
CA ALA A 83 1.65 -9.57 -10.64
C ALA A 83 0.36 -9.83 -9.86
N LEU A 84 0.43 -10.62 -8.78
CA LEU A 84 -0.70 -10.85 -7.88
C LEU A 84 -1.16 -9.56 -7.20
N LEU A 85 -0.23 -8.73 -6.73
CA LEU A 85 -0.54 -7.42 -6.15
C LEU A 85 -1.27 -6.54 -7.16
N SER A 86 -0.79 -6.50 -8.41
CA SER A 86 -1.40 -5.70 -9.48
C SER A 86 -2.82 -6.18 -9.79
N LEU A 87 -3.01 -7.50 -9.91
CA LEU A 87 -4.32 -8.11 -10.12
C LEU A 87 -5.28 -7.77 -8.99
N VAL A 88 -4.86 -7.95 -7.74
CA VAL A 88 -5.69 -7.66 -6.56
C VAL A 88 -5.99 -6.15 -6.45
N THR A 89 -5.04 -5.28 -6.79
CA THR A 89 -5.25 -3.83 -6.81
C THR A 89 -6.32 -3.44 -7.83
N ILE A 90 -6.27 -4.03 -9.04
CA ILE A 90 -7.27 -3.79 -10.08
C ILE A 90 -8.65 -4.28 -9.62
N LEU A 91 -8.73 -5.46 -9.01
CA LEU A 91 -10.00 -5.99 -8.51
C LEU A 91 -10.60 -5.11 -7.40
N ILE A 92 -9.79 -4.64 -6.44
CA ILE A 92 -10.26 -3.85 -5.30
C ILE A 92 -10.64 -2.41 -5.70
N PHE A 93 -9.80 -1.75 -6.50
CA PHE A 93 -9.88 -0.30 -6.72
C PHE A 93 -10.25 0.11 -8.16
N GLY A 94 -10.05 -0.77 -9.13
CA GLY A 94 -10.30 -0.49 -10.55
C GLY A 94 -11.71 -0.87 -11.02
N GLY A 95 -12.32 -1.89 -10.42
CA GLY A 95 -13.62 -2.40 -10.86
C GLY A 95 -13.64 -2.87 -12.32
N GLY A 96 -14.82 -2.87 -12.94
CA GLY A 96 -14.97 -3.07 -14.39
C GLY A 96 -14.94 -4.53 -14.89
N PRO A 97 -14.62 -4.79 -16.18
CA PRO A 97 -14.84 -6.10 -16.81
C PRO A 97 -14.02 -7.24 -16.20
N LEU A 98 -12.85 -6.94 -15.64
CA LEU A 98 -12.04 -7.90 -14.89
C LEU A 98 -12.71 -8.30 -13.58
N LEU A 99 -13.35 -7.36 -12.90
CA LEU A 99 -14.15 -7.63 -11.71
C LEU A 99 -15.40 -8.46 -12.09
N ALA A 100 -16.06 -8.12 -13.19
CA ALA A 100 -17.21 -8.88 -13.70
C ALA A 100 -16.86 -10.33 -14.04
N LEU A 101 -15.63 -10.59 -14.50
CA LEU A 101 -15.13 -11.95 -14.74
C LEU A 101 -14.86 -12.68 -13.42
N ALA A 102 -14.24 -11.99 -12.45
CA ALA A 102 -13.96 -12.57 -11.13
C ALA A 102 -15.25 -12.90 -10.36
N GLN A 103 -16.28 -12.04 -10.45
CA GLN A 103 -17.59 -12.23 -9.82
C GLN A 103 -18.37 -13.45 -10.34
N ARG A 104 -17.95 -14.07 -11.46
CA ARG A 104 -18.55 -15.33 -11.94
C ARG A 104 -18.10 -16.56 -11.13
N PHE A 105 -17.09 -16.42 -10.28
CA PHE A 105 -16.64 -17.50 -9.40
C PHE A 105 -17.41 -17.46 -8.07
N PRO A 106 -17.79 -18.62 -7.50
CA PRO A 106 -18.65 -18.73 -6.31
C PRO A 106 -18.05 -18.17 -5.02
N VAL A 107 -16.78 -17.72 -5.06
CA VAL A 107 -16.14 -17.03 -3.93
C VAL A 107 -16.42 -15.52 -3.97
N PHE A 108 -16.61 -14.93 -5.15
CA PHE A 108 -16.72 -13.48 -5.37
C PHE A 108 -18.15 -12.99 -5.63
N ASP A 109 -19.11 -13.90 -5.83
CA ASP A 109 -20.52 -13.58 -6.05
C ASP A 109 -21.23 -13.04 -4.79
N SER A 110 -20.76 -13.46 -3.62
CA SER A 110 -21.40 -13.27 -2.31
C SER A 110 -20.48 -12.62 -1.27
N ASN A 111 -19.22 -12.34 -1.62
CA ASN A 111 -18.23 -11.72 -0.73
C ASN A 111 -17.75 -10.39 -1.27
N PHE A 112 -17.75 -9.38 -0.40
CA PHE A 112 -17.18 -8.08 -0.75
C PHE A 112 -15.72 -8.16 -1.13
N VAL A 113 -15.44 -7.70 -2.35
CA VAL A 113 -14.12 -7.64 -2.99
C VAL A 113 -13.12 -6.87 -2.11
N GLY A 114 -13.58 -5.86 -1.36
CA GLY A 114 -12.75 -5.15 -0.37
C GLY A 114 -12.26 -6.01 0.80
N ARG A 115 -12.74 -7.26 0.98
CA ARG A 115 -12.15 -8.23 1.94
C ARG A 115 -10.78 -8.73 1.47
N MET A 116 -10.51 -8.69 0.17
CA MET A 116 -9.18 -9.00 -0.39
C MET A 116 -8.11 -8.00 0.04
N ARG A 117 -8.46 -6.88 0.71
CA ARG A 117 -7.48 -5.98 1.32
C ARG A 117 -6.51 -6.71 2.27
N SER A 118 -6.95 -7.77 2.94
CA SER A 118 -6.07 -8.61 3.77
C SER A 118 -4.97 -9.29 2.94
N ILE A 119 -5.34 -9.90 1.81
CA ILE A 119 -4.40 -10.50 0.84
C ILE A 119 -3.50 -9.41 0.24
N TRP A 120 -4.08 -8.26 -0.10
CA TRP A 120 -3.35 -7.12 -0.66
C TRP A 120 -2.28 -6.60 0.30
N LEU A 121 -2.62 -6.42 1.59
CA LEU A 121 -1.68 -6.03 2.64
C LEU A 121 -0.61 -7.10 2.88
N LEU A 122 -0.98 -8.39 2.83
CA LEU A 122 -0.01 -9.48 2.92
C LEU A 122 1.00 -9.44 1.77
N LEU A 123 0.54 -9.25 0.53
CA LEU A 123 1.41 -9.12 -0.64
C LEU A 123 2.34 -7.90 -0.52
N LEU A 124 1.82 -6.77 -0.03
CA LEU A 124 2.64 -5.59 0.27
C LEU A 124 3.69 -5.89 1.35
N ALA A 125 3.32 -6.56 2.44
CA ALA A 125 4.25 -6.92 3.51
C ALA A 125 5.37 -7.86 3.01
N LEU A 126 5.05 -8.80 2.12
CA LEU A 126 6.06 -9.64 1.46
C LEU A 126 7.01 -8.78 0.62
N LEU A 127 6.50 -7.80 -0.13
CA LEU A 127 7.35 -6.87 -0.88
C LEU A 127 8.21 -6.01 0.04
N VAL A 128 7.72 -5.59 1.22
CA VAL A 128 8.54 -4.87 2.21
C VAL A 128 9.75 -5.71 2.62
N GLY A 129 9.54 -6.99 2.94
CA GLY A 129 10.62 -7.92 3.27
C GLY A 129 11.61 -8.10 2.13
N LEU A 130 11.11 -8.28 0.90
CA LEU A 130 11.94 -8.39 -0.31
C LEU A 130 12.71 -7.09 -0.60
N GLY A 131 12.13 -5.93 -0.31
CA GLY A 131 12.75 -4.62 -0.45
C GLY A 131 13.92 -4.47 0.50
N LEU A 132 13.75 -4.84 1.76
CA LEU A 132 14.82 -4.85 2.76
C LEU A 132 15.96 -5.78 2.34
N GLU A 133 15.64 -6.99 1.89
CA GLU A 133 16.62 -7.98 1.46
C GLU A 133 17.39 -7.51 0.21
N ALA A 134 16.70 -6.95 -0.79
CA ALA A 134 17.34 -6.34 -1.96
C ALA A 134 18.30 -5.20 -1.61
N MET A 135 17.99 -4.42 -0.56
CA MET A 135 18.84 -3.32 -0.11
C MET A 135 20.07 -3.79 0.66
N ARG A 136 19.99 -4.91 1.40
CA ARG A 136 21.14 -5.55 2.06
C ARG A 136 22.08 -6.21 1.05
N ALA A 137 21.52 -6.95 0.09
CA ALA A 137 22.28 -7.70 -0.91
C ALA A 137 23.05 -6.82 -1.92
N ARG A 138 22.68 -5.54 -2.05
CA ARG A 138 23.30 -4.61 -3.01
C ARG A 138 24.79 -4.30 -2.73
N LYS A 139 25.34 -4.73 -1.59
CA LYS A 139 26.76 -4.56 -1.23
C LYS A 139 27.72 -5.45 -2.05
N SER A 140 27.23 -6.49 -2.74
CA SER A 140 28.08 -7.51 -3.37
C SER A 140 28.09 -7.55 -4.90
N SER A 141 27.32 -6.71 -5.61
CA SER A 141 27.24 -6.83 -7.08
C SER A 141 28.39 -6.12 -7.80
N VAL A 142 29.38 -6.92 -8.19
CA VAL A 142 30.41 -6.57 -9.18
C VAL A 142 29.74 -6.34 -10.55
N PHE A 143 30.15 -5.25 -11.20
CA PHE A 143 29.90 -4.73 -12.55
C PHE A 143 28.91 -5.46 -13.49
N GLY A 144 27.87 -4.71 -13.87
CA GLY A 144 26.97 -4.97 -14.98
C GLY A 144 25.82 -3.96 -14.98
N PHE A 145 26.05 -2.76 -15.53
CA PHE A 145 25.01 -1.73 -15.66
C PHE A 145 24.05 -2.09 -16.80
N ASP A 146 22.90 -2.66 -16.44
CA ASP A 146 21.79 -2.83 -17.37
C ASP A 146 21.03 -1.49 -17.48
N ILE A 147 21.29 -0.75 -18.55
CA ILE A 147 20.71 0.58 -18.83
C ILE A 147 19.18 0.49 -18.91
N GLN A 148 18.62 -0.57 -19.51
CA GLN A 148 17.18 -0.72 -19.66
C GLN A 148 16.50 -0.91 -18.30
N ARG A 149 17.15 -1.68 -17.41
CA ARG A 149 16.66 -1.87 -16.04
C ARG A 149 16.79 -0.62 -15.18
N TRP A 150 17.88 0.13 -15.34
CA TRP A 150 18.04 1.42 -14.66
C TRP A 150 16.97 2.42 -15.10
N ARG A 151 16.65 2.47 -16.39
CA ARG A 151 15.53 3.29 -16.90
C ARG A 151 14.20 2.87 -16.30
N PHE A 152 13.90 1.56 -16.26
CA PHE A 152 12.68 1.07 -15.62
C PHE A 152 12.61 1.44 -14.13
N GLN A 153 13.73 1.38 -13.42
CA GLN A 153 13.84 1.83 -12.03
C GLN A 153 13.52 3.31 -11.86
N VAL A 154 14.20 4.17 -12.63
CA VAL A 154 14.03 5.62 -12.53
C VAL A 154 12.60 6.01 -12.91
N VAL A 155 12.07 5.47 -14.01
CA VAL A 155 10.70 5.74 -14.45
C VAL A 155 9.69 5.25 -13.43
N GLY A 156 9.88 4.06 -12.87
CA GLY A 156 9.01 3.50 -11.84
C GLY A 156 8.99 4.32 -10.55
N ILE A 157 10.16 4.69 -10.04
CA ILE A 157 10.29 5.55 -8.85
C ILE A 157 9.69 6.93 -9.11
N PHE A 158 9.94 7.51 -10.28
CA PHE A 158 9.36 8.80 -10.68
C PHE A 158 7.83 8.72 -10.74
N ALA A 159 7.28 7.68 -11.37
CA ALA A 159 5.83 7.47 -11.45
C ALA A 159 5.19 7.29 -10.06
N VAL A 160 5.81 6.50 -9.17
CA VAL A 160 5.31 6.33 -7.79
C VAL A 160 5.40 7.63 -7.00
N SER A 161 6.48 8.39 -7.17
CA SER A 161 6.66 9.68 -6.50
C SER A 161 5.61 10.68 -6.97
N LEU A 162 5.33 10.73 -8.27
CA LEU A 162 4.30 11.59 -8.85
C LEU A 162 2.91 11.19 -8.35
N ALA A 163 2.60 9.88 -8.33
CA ALA A 163 1.35 9.36 -7.79
C ALA A 163 1.18 9.69 -6.30
N ALA A 164 2.25 9.59 -5.50
CA ALA A 164 2.25 9.97 -4.09
C ALA A 164 1.99 11.47 -3.90
N ILE A 165 2.64 12.34 -4.68
CA ILE A 165 2.44 13.80 -4.62
C ILE A 165 1.00 14.15 -4.98
N PHE A 166 0.47 13.61 -6.08
CA PHE A 166 -0.94 13.84 -6.47
C PHE A 166 -1.92 13.28 -5.44
N GLY A 167 -1.63 12.11 -4.87
CA GLY A 167 -2.44 11.51 -3.80
C GLY A 167 -2.48 12.38 -2.56
N VAL A 168 -1.34 12.89 -2.09
CA VAL A 168 -1.25 13.83 -0.97
C VAL A 168 -1.99 15.13 -1.27
N ALA A 169 -1.79 15.71 -2.45
CA ALA A 169 -2.49 16.92 -2.86
C ALA A 169 -4.01 16.73 -2.90
N TYR A 170 -4.47 15.57 -3.40
CA TYR A 170 -5.88 15.20 -3.41
C TYR A 170 -6.45 15.06 -1.98
N VAL A 171 -5.73 14.35 -1.10
CA VAL A 171 -6.13 14.16 0.30
C VAL A 171 -6.23 15.49 1.04
N LEU A 172 -5.22 16.36 0.91
CA LEU A 172 -5.22 17.69 1.54
C LEU A 172 -6.32 18.60 0.98
N ARG A 173 -6.56 18.54 -0.33
CA ARG A 173 -7.64 19.31 -0.96
C ARG A 173 -9.01 18.85 -0.47
N ARG A 174 -9.23 17.53 -0.36
CA ARG A 174 -10.48 16.99 0.20
C ARG A 174 -10.63 17.37 1.67
N ALA A 175 -9.57 17.24 2.47
CA ALA A 175 -9.59 17.65 3.87
C ALA A 175 -9.92 19.14 4.05
N PHE A 176 -9.40 20.01 3.17
CA PHE A 176 -9.74 21.43 3.16
C PHE A 176 -11.22 21.68 2.83
N GLN A 177 -11.77 20.98 1.83
CA GLN A 177 -13.18 21.08 1.45
C GLN A 177 -14.12 20.61 2.57
N GLU A 178 -13.72 19.59 3.32
CA GLU A 178 -14.50 19.02 4.42
C GLU A 178 -14.24 19.72 5.77
N GLY A 179 -13.30 20.69 5.84
CA GLY A 179 -13.00 21.46 7.04
C GLY A 179 -12.03 20.82 8.05
N TYR A 180 -11.38 19.71 7.71
CA TYR A 180 -10.49 18.92 8.58
C TYR A 180 -9.01 18.98 8.16
N LEU A 181 -8.58 20.11 7.58
CA LEU A 181 -7.22 20.26 7.04
C LEU A 181 -6.14 20.07 8.11
N PHE A 182 -6.38 20.53 9.34
CA PHE A 182 -5.38 20.47 10.40
C PHE A 182 -5.14 19.02 10.86
N GLU A 183 -6.20 18.27 11.08
CA GLU A 183 -6.19 16.88 11.55
C GLU A 183 -5.54 15.96 10.51
N VAL A 184 -5.97 16.10 9.25
CA VAL A 184 -5.43 15.30 8.14
C VAL A 184 -4.01 15.77 7.78
N GLY A 185 -3.74 17.08 7.82
CA GLY A 185 -2.42 17.65 7.57
C GLY A 185 -1.36 17.15 8.55
N ARG A 186 -1.71 17.02 9.84
CA ARG A 186 -0.82 16.41 10.84
C ARG A 186 -0.51 14.94 10.51
N ALA A 187 -1.51 14.17 10.10
CA ALA A 187 -1.31 12.77 9.70
C ALA A 187 -0.41 12.63 8.47
N VAL A 188 -0.62 13.49 7.46
CA VAL A 188 0.24 13.59 6.27
C VAL A 188 1.68 13.95 6.67
N ALA A 189 1.88 14.89 7.60
CA ALA A 189 3.20 15.27 8.07
C ALA A 189 3.94 14.12 8.77
N VAL A 190 3.26 13.36 9.65
CA VAL A 190 3.83 12.18 10.31
C VAL A 190 4.26 11.13 9.29
N ALA A 191 3.39 10.80 8.34
CA ALA A 191 3.71 9.88 7.25
C ALA A 191 4.88 10.38 6.39
N GLY A 192 4.93 11.67 6.09
CA GLY A 192 6.03 12.31 5.37
C GLY A 192 7.36 12.19 6.10
N ILE A 193 7.37 12.40 7.42
CA ILE A 193 8.57 12.20 8.26
C ILE A 193 9.03 10.74 8.20
N ALA A 194 8.12 9.78 8.32
CA ALA A 194 8.46 8.35 8.23
C ALA A 194 9.09 7.99 6.88
N VAL A 195 8.54 8.50 5.78
CA VAL A 195 9.11 8.36 4.43
C VAL A 195 10.53 8.93 4.36
N VAL A 196 10.75 10.15 4.86
CA VAL A 196 12.07 10.79 4.87
C VAL A 196 13.06 9.97 5.68
N VAL A 197 12.69 9.51 6.88
CA VAL A 197 13.57 8.69 7.74
C VAL A 197 13.96 7.39 7.04
N VAL A 198 13.02 6.70 6.40
CA VAL A 198 13.31 5.47 5.65
C VAL A 198 14.20 5.76 4.43
N ILE A 199 13.93 6.81 3.66
CA ILE A 199 14.79 7.19 2.53
C ILE A 199 16.21 7.52 3.00
N CYS A 200 16.35 8.26 4.10
CA CYS A 200 17.64 8.55 4.71
C CYS A 200 18.35 7.26 5.16
N ALA A 201 17.64 6.34 5.83
CA ALA A 201 18.20 5.05 6.23
C ALA A 201 18.68 4.24 5.02
N LEU A 202 17.92 4.24 3.92
CA LEU A 202 18.31 3.61 2.67
C LEU A 202 19.53 4.27 2.02
N ALA A 203 19.64 5.60 2.09
CA ALA A 203 20.81 6.34 1.60
C ALA A 203 22.07 6.06 2.42
N PHE A 204 21.94 5.96 3.75
CA PHE A 204 23.04 5.66 4.68
C PHE A 204 23.21 4.16 4.97
N ARG A 205 22.61 3.29 4.15
CA ARG A 205 22.65 1.82 4.35
C ARG A 205 24.06 1.23 4.48
N SER A 206 25.06 1.84 3.85
CA SER A 206 26.46 1.39 3.93
C SER A 206 27.04 1.52 5.34
N LYS A 207 26.57 2.53 6.09
CA LYS A 207 26.92 2.77 7.49
C LYS A 207 26.06 1.96 8.46
N LEU A 208 24.77 1.81 8.14
CA LEU A 208 23.82 1.09 8.99
C LEU A 208 24.03 -0.43 8.97
N GLY A 209 24.47 -1.00 7.84
CA GLY A 209 24.76 -2.43 7.73
C GLY A 209 23.60 -3.29 8.19
N GLU A 210 23.81 -4.05 9.27
CA GLU A 210 22.83 -4.96 9.88
C GLU A 210 21.73 -4.25 10.68
N PHE A 211 21.90 -2.98 11.03
CA PHE A 211 20.90 -2.19 11.76
C PHE A 211 19.78 -1.62 10.87
N LEU A 212 19.93 -1.67 9.54
CA LEU A 212 18.92 -1.13 8.63
C LEU A 212 17.51 -1.72 8.85
N PRO A 213 17.31 -3.05 9.00
CA PRO A 213 16.00 -3.62 9.29
C PRO A 213 15.44 -3.15 10.64
N VAL A 214 16.31 -2.93 11.63
CA VAL A 214 15.91 -2.43 12.96
C VAL A 214 15.36 -1.01 12.85
N VAL A 215 16.06 -0.13 12.14
CA VAL A 215 15.59 1.26 11.91
C VAL A 215 14.23 1.26 11.23
N VAL A 216 14.06 0.44 10.19
CA VAL A 216 12.79 0.34 9.47
C VAL A 216 11.67 -0.20 10.36
N ALA A 217 11.94 -1.27 11.13
CA ALA A 217 10.98 -1.85 12.05
C ALA A 217 10.59 -0.84 13.15
N CYS A 218 11.54 -0.06 13.66
CA CYS A 218 11.28 1.02 14.60
C CYS A 218 10.38 2.10 13.99
N VAL A 219 10.65 2.54 12.75
CA VAL A 219 9.79 3.53 12.07
C VAL A 219 8.38 2.98 11.90
N ALA A 220 8.23 1.74 11.41
CA ALA A 220 6.92 1.12 11.25
C ALA A 220 6.19 0.98 12.60
N ALA A 221 6.89 0.56 13.66
CA ALA A 221 6.33 0.47 15.00
C ALA A 221 5.90 1.84 15.53
N VAL A 222 6.68 2.89 15.30
CA VAL A 222 6.33 4.27 15.69
C VAL A 222 5.13 4.77 14.90
N GLU A 223 5.07 4.54 13.58
CA GLU A 223 3.89 4.90 12.78
C GLU A 223 2.63 4.20 13.30
N ILE A 224 2.71 2.89 13.57
CA ILE A 224 1.61 2.13 14.18
C ILE A 224 1.24 2.73 15.53
N LEU A 225 2.21 2.98 16.41
CA LEU A 225 1.96 3.58 17.73
C LEU A 225 1.51 5.04 17.69
N ILE A 226 1.60 5.75 16.58
CA ILE A 226 1.04 7.10 16.45
C ILE A 226 -0.40 7.04 15.93
N PHE A 227 -0.66 6.11 15.01
CA PHE A 227 -1.95 6.01 14.34
C PHE A 227 -2.95 5.04 14.97
N VAL A 228 -2.48 4.07 15.76
CA VAL A 228 -3.32 3.05 16.44
C VAL A 228 -3.82 3.45 17.83
N PRO A 229 -3.17 4.29 18.66
CA PRO A 229 -3.71 4.68 19.97
C PRO A 229 -5.06 5.41 19.98
N PRO A 230 -5.57 6.01 18.89
CA PRO A 230 -6.92 6.55 18.93
C PRO A 230 -8.01 5.47 18.73
N PHE A 231 -7.69 4.17 18.55
CA PHE A 231 -8.70 3.10 18.49
C PHE A 231 -9.20 2.63 19.85
#